data_AF-A0A6P0L9I0-F1
#
_entry.id   AF-A0A6P0L9I0-F1
#
_cell.length_a   1.000
_cell.length_b   1.000
_cell.length_c   1.000
_cell.angle_alpha   90.00
_cell.angle_beta   90.00
_cell.angle_gamma   90.00
#
_symmetry.space_group_name_H-M   'P 1'
#
loop_
_entity.id
_entity.type
_entity.pdbx_description
1 polymer ?
#
loop_
_entity_poly.entity_id
_entity_poly.type
_entity_poly.pdbx_seq_one_letter_code
_entity_poly.pdbx_strand_id
1 'polypeptide(L)'
;MNNRQLIMSLSLASAAAVIGGNAPAQAIDFDFSYQPGTSLEQMLGFEMAGEIWSYYLTDNVTVKIHVDMTDALPSNILGGALPGLQKNKNYKTFKQKLKSDRTSADDYIAYDSLQQHNYSDGNTRYHAVFESGNSWYNKNISLTNANAKAINYHSNNSLIDGYIVMNDTFNWSYDYLRNASTPSNAIDFLSVGIHEIGHILGYVSGVDSTILADNDASYDMNLERLFRTTALDMYRYTDWSADRDQIDLAYGIDAFFSIDGGDTALAYFSEGKDTNLGFGGDGYQASHWDGLGNDLGMMKPALGWGERADISALREEPTS
;
A
#
# COMPACT_ATOMS: atom_id res chain seq x y z
N MET A 1 -3.70 10.99 -29.66
CA MET A 1 -3.08 10.91 -28.32
C MET A 1 -3.61 9.63 -27.73
N ASN A 2 -2.78 8.60 -27.69
CA ASN A 2 -3.20 7.23 -27.43
C ASN A 2 -3.31 7.02 -25.93
N ASN A 3 -4.52 6.77 -25.42
CA ASN A 3 -4.75 6.29 -24.06
C ASN A 3 -3.91 5.02 -23.84
N ARG A 4 -2.87 5.11 -23.01
CA ARG A 4 -2.10 3.96 -22.56
C ARG A 4 -2.93 3.24 -21.49
N GLN A 5 -3.24 1.97 -21.73
CA GLN A 5 -3.89 1.08 -20.78
C GLN A 5 -2.84 0.63 -19.75
N LEU A 6 -3.08 0.84 -18.46
CA LEU A 6 -2.30 0.19 -17.41
C LEU A 6 -2.96 -1.15 -17.05
N ILE A 7 -2.13 -2.18 -17.00
CA ILE A 7 -2.47 -3.54 -16.57
C ILE A 7 -1.56 -3.76 -15.36
N MET A 8 -2.11 -3.97 -14.17
CA MET A 8 -1.32 -3.97 -12.94
C MET A 8 -1.16 -5.39 -12.41
N SER A 9 0.10 -5.84 -12.30
CA SER A 9 0.44 -6.96 -11.44
C SER A 9 0.24 -6.56 -9.97
N LEU A 10 -0.12 -7.50 -9.10
CA LEU A 10 -0.26 -7.32 -7.65
C LEU A 10 1.06 -6.90 -6.99
N SER A 11 2.18 -7.14 -7.66
CA SER A 11 3.50 -6.60 -7.29
C SER A 11 3.60 -5.07 -7.41
N LEU A 12 2.71 -4.48 -8.21
CA LEU A 12 2.51 -3.06 -8.49
C LEU A 12 1.13 -2.55 -8.06
N ALA A 13 0.36 -3.34 -7.32
CA ALA A 13 -0.91 -2.89 -6.74
C ALA A 13 -0.74 -1.71 -5.77
N SER A 14 0.48 -1.48 -5.28
CA SER A 14 0.89 -0.28 -4.55
C SER A 14 0.79 1.01 -5.38
N ALA A 15 0.74 0.90 -6.72
CA ALA A 15 0.70 1.98 -7.71
C ALA A 15 -0.66 2.17 -8.39
N ALA A 16 -1.62 1.31 -8.06
CA ALA A 16 -2.56 0.83 -9.06
C ALA A 16 -3.90 1.53 -9.08
N ALA A 17 -3.90 2.79 -9.52
CA ALA A 17 -5.09 3.34 -10.14
C ALA A 17 -4.71 4.16 -11.37
N VAL A 18 -4.61 3.49 -12.51
CA VAL A 18 -4.74 4.13 -13.82
C VAL A 18 -5.43 3.10 -14.72
N ILE A 19 -6.48 3.48 -15.43
CA ILE A 19 -7.44 2.55 -16.07
C ILE A 19 -7.40 2.65 -17.60
N GLY A 20 -7.54 1.51 -18.28
CA GLY A 20 -8.23 1.41 -19.57
C GLY A 20 -8.78 -0.01 -19.85
N GLY A 21 -10.11 -0.18 -19.96
CA GLY A 21 -10.80 -1.46 -20.27
C GLY A 21 -10.47 -2.00 -21.70
N ASN A 22 -10.65 -3.28 -22.07
CA ASN A 22 -11.56 -4.35 -21.62
C ASN A 22 -10.88 -5.74 -21.65
N ALA A 23 -11.06 -6.53 -20.58
CA ALA A 23 -11.37 -7.97 -20.50
C ALA A 23 -11.03 -8.43 -19.06
N PRO A 24 -11.93 -9.09 -18.30
CA PRO A 24 -11.61 -9.47 -16.93
C PRO A 24 -10.56 -10.58 -16.95
N ALA A 25 -9.38 -10.30 -16.44
CA ALA A 25 -8.48 -11.36 -15.98
C ALA A 25 -8.85 -11.65 -14.53
N GLN A 26 -9.94 -12.40 -14.29
CA GLN A 26 -10.26 -12.95 -12.97
C GLN A 26 -9.25 -14.06 -12.64
N ALA A 27 -8.06 -13.65 -12.22
CA ALA A 27 -7.01 -14.58 -11.83
C ALA A 27 -6.84 -14.60 -10.31
N ILE A 28 -6.93 -13.44 -9.64
CA ILE A 28 -6.85 -13.38 -8.18
C ILE A 28 -8.16 -13.84 -7.56
N ASP A 29 -8.05 -14.49 -6.41
CA ASP A 29 -9.17 -14.96 -5.60
C ASP A 29 -9.02 -14.46 -4.16
N PHE A 30 -10.14 -14.15 -3.51
CA PHE A 30 -10.16 -13.72 -2.10
C PHE A 30 -10.91 -14.76 -1.28
N ASP A 31 -10.23 -15.35 -0.31
CA ASP A 31 -10.75 -16.37 0.60
C ASP A 31 -10.95 -15.73 1.98
N PHE A 32 -12.18 -15.28 2.24
CA PHE A 32 -12.53 -14.65 3.50
C PHE A 32 -12.99 -15.67 4.54
N SER A 33 -12.57 -15.42 5.77
CA SER A 33 -13.15 -16.03 6.97
C SER A 33 -13.57 -14.93 7.93
N TYR A 34 -14.58 -15.20 8.75
CA TYR A 34 -15.22 -14.17 9.57
C TYR A 34 -15.31 -14.61 11.02
N GLN A 35 -15.15 -13.67 11.94
CA GLN A 35 -15.42 -13.88 13.35
C GLN A 35 -16.88 -14.33 13.56
N PRO A 36 -17.16 -15.30 14.48
CA PRO A 36 -18.52 -15.63 14.85
C PRO A 36 -19.32 -14.40 15.31
N GLY A 37 -20.52 -14.22 14.73
CA GLY A 37 -21.37 -13.07 15.03
C GLY A 37 -21.31 -11.94 14.01
N THR A 38 -20.37 -11.98 13.06
CA THR A 38 -20.37 -11.08 11.89
C THR A 38 -21.68 -11.22 11.11
N SER A 39 -22.31 -10.11 10.74
CA SER A 39 -23.60 -10.12 10.04
C SER A 39 -23.43 -10.51 8.57
N LEU A 40 -24.52 -10.98 7.93
CA LEU A 40 -24.49 -11.32 6.51
C LEU A 40 -24.19 -10.08 5.64
N GLU A 41 -24.70 -8.92 6.01
CA GLU A 41 -24.42 -7.66 5.32
C GLU A 41 -22.93 -7.34 5.37
N GLN A 42 -22.29 -7.46 6.53
CA GLN A 42 -20.85 -7.22 6.69
C GLN A 42 -20.02 -8.20 5.87
N MET A 43 -20.37 -9.49 5.89
CA MET A 43 -19.72 -10.51 5.06
C MET A 43 -19.82 -10.14 3.57
N LEU A 44 -21.03 -9.85 3.08
CA LEU A 44 -21.25 -9.45 1.69
C LEU A 44 -20.45 -8.20 1.29
N GLY A 45 -20.22 -7.27 2.22
CA GLY A 45 -19.40 -6.09 1.97
C GLY A 45 -17.95 -6.44 1.63
N PHE A 46 -17.35 -7.37 2.37
CA PHE A 46 -15.99 -7.85 2.12
C PHE A 46 -15.91 -8.72 0.88
N GLU A 47 -16.87 -9.63 0.65
CA GLU A 47 -16.92 -10.40 -0.59
C GLU A 47 -16.98 -9.46 -1.81
N MET A 48 -17.83 -8.43 -1.77
CA MET A 48 -17.89 -7.44 -2.86
C MET A 48 -16.62 -6.59 -2.97
N ALA A 49 -15.98 -6.23 -1.86
CA ALA A 49 -14.71 -5.52 -1.89
C ALA A 49 -13.59 -6.37 -2.53
N GLY A 50 -13.56 -7.67 -2.23
CA GLY A 50 -12.67 -8.64 -2.88
C GLY A 50 -12.92 -8.71 -4.39
N GLU A 51 -14.18 -8.86 -4.82
CA GLU A 51 -14.55 -8.87 -6.24
C GLU A 51 -14.15 -7.57 -6.97
N ILE A 52 -14.26 -6.43 -6.31
CA ILE A 52 -13.80 -5.14 -6.87
C ILE A 52 -12.29 -5.18 -7.09
N TRP A 53 -11.50 -5.64 -6.13
CA TRP A 53 -10.06 -5.81 -6.31
C TRP A 53 -9.73 -6.83 -7.41
N SER A 54 -10.47 -7.93 -7.50
CA SER A 54 -10.32 -8.94 -8.56
C SER A 54 -10.55 -8.41 -9.97
N TYR A 55 -11.23 -7.28 -10.12
CA TYR A 55 -11.37 -6.60 -11.40
C TYR A 55 -10.06 -5.94 -11.86
N TYR A 56 -9.21 -5.50 -10.92
CA TYR A 56 -8.01 -4.70 -11.21
C TYR A 56 -6.71 -5.52 -11.24
N LEU A 57 -6.72 -6.74 -10.69
CA LEU A 57 -5.51 -7.52 -10.44
C LEU A 57 -5.48 -8.81 -11.25
N THR A 58 -4.33 -9.12 -11.84
CA THR A 58 -4.19 -10.24 -12.80
C THR A 58 -3.40 -11.44 -12.27
N ASP A 59 -2.87 -11.37 -11.06
CA ASP A 59 -2.10 -12.45 -10.46
C ASP A 59 -2.98 -13.64 -10.06
N ASN A 60 -2.61 -14.84 -10.49
CA ASN A 60 -3.33 -16.05 -10.13
C ASN A 60 -2.92 -16.55 -8.74
N VAL A 61 -3.41 -15.86 -7.70
CA VAL A 61 -3.15 -16.18 -6.29
C VAL A 61 -4.42 -16.07 -5.47
N THR A 62 -4.51 -16.85 -4.39
CA THR A 62 -5.57 -16.70 -3.38
C THR A 62 -5.04 -15.90 -2.19
N VAL A 63 -5.69 -14.77 -1.91
CA VAL A 63 -5.45 -13.91 -0.75
C VAL A 63 -6.46 -14.28 0.34
N LYS A 64 -5.94 -14.74 1.47
CA LYS A 64 -6.69 -15.23 2.62
C LYS A 64 -6.79 -14.17 3.70
N ILE A 65 -8.00 -13.74 4.02
CA ILE A 65 -8.23 -12.65 4.96
C ILE A 65 -9.20 -13.11 6.05
N HIS A 66 -8.87 -12.83 7.30
CA HIS A 66 -9.83 -12.97 8.40
C HIS A 66 -10.38 -11.61 8.81
N VAL A 67 -11.69 -11.52 8.97
CA VAL A 67 -12.38 -10.28 9.30
C VAL A 67 -13.02 -10.38 10.68
N ASP A 68 -12.69 -9.41 11.52
CA ASP A 68 -13.22 -9.23 12.87
C ASP A 68 -14.07 -7.95 12.95
N MET A 69 -15.12 -7.98 13.77
CA MET A 69 -15.94 -6.83 14.11
C MET A 69 -15.81 -6.57 15.61
N THR A 70 -15.54 -5.33 16.03
CA THR A 70 -15.32 -5.01 17.45
C THR A 70 -15.71 -3.59 17.84
N ASP A 71 -16.10 -3.42 19.11
CA ASP A 71 -16.32 -2.14 19.78
C ASP A 71 -15.07 -1.61 20.51
N ALA A 72 -13.97 -2.37 20.48
CA ALA A 72 -12.76 -2.06 21.22
C ALA A 72 -11.82 -1.08 20.50
N LEU A 73 -12.08 -0.77 19.23
CA LEU A 73 -11.30 0.22 18.48
C LEU A 73 -11.60 1.63 19.00
N PRO A 74 -10.61 2.55 19.00
CA PRO A 74 -10.85 3.95 19.35
C PRO A 74 -11.98 4.56 18.50
N SER A 75 -12.75 5.47 19.08
CA SER A 75 -13.99 6.00 18.48
C SER A 75 -13.79 6.79 17.18
N ASN A 76 -12.55 7.09 16.80
CA ASN A 76 -12.19 7.76 15.56
C ASN A 76 -11.53 6.83 14.54
N ILE A 77 -11.51 5.51 14.79
CA ILE A 77 -10.91 4.50 13.91
C ILE A 77 -12.04 3.64 13.32
N LEU A 78 -12.21 3.73 12.00
CA LEU A 78 -13.25 3.03 11.24
C LEU A 78 -12.95 1.53 11.10
N GLY A 79 -11.68 1.22 10.86
CA GLY A 79 -11.15 -0.12 10.70
C GLY A 79 -9.63 -0.09 10.79
N GLY A 80 -9.01 -1.27 10.67
CA GLY A 80 -7.58 -1.40 10.53
C GLY A 80 -7.17 -2.76 10.00
N ALA A 81 -6.20 -2.75 9.10
CA ALA A 81 -5.61 -3.93 8.51
C ALA A 81 -4.29 -4.33 9.20
N LEU A 82 -4.11 -5.63 9.35
CA LEU A 82 -2.92 -6.27 9.90
C LEU A 82 -2.38 -7.28 8.87
N PRO A 83 -1.65 -6.81 7.83
CA PRO A 83 -1.04 -7.70 6.87
C PRO A 83 -0.03 -8.64 7.54
N GLY A 84 -0.04 -9.90 7.13
CA GLY A 84 1.03 -10.84 7.42
C GLY A 84 2.29 -10.39 6.70
N LEU A 85 3.33 -10.01 7.46
CA LEU A 85 4.59 -9.49 6.91
C LEU A 85 5.70 -10.54 6.95
N GLN A 86 6.31 -10.78 5.79
CA GLN A 86 7.54 -11.55 5.69
C GLN A 86 8.74 -10.60 5.72
N LYS A 87 9.38 -10.50 6.88
CA LYS A 87 10.54 -9.63 7.11
C LYS A 87 11.84 -10.26 6.57
N ASN A 88 12.86 -9.42 6.40
CA ASN A 88 14.23 -9.82 6.07
C ASN A 88 14.35 -10.63 4.76
N LYS A 89 13.54 -10.29 3.75
CA LYS A 89 13.64 -10.89 2.41
C LYS A 89 14.78 -10.27 1.63
N ASN A 90 15.47 -11.09 0.85
CA ASN A 90 16.62 -10.64 0.10
C ASN A 90 16.16 -9.79 -1.10
N TYR A 91 16.63 -8.55 -1.15
CA TYR A 91 16.26 -7.58 -2.19
C TYR A 91 16.67 -8.05 -3.59
N LYS A 92 17.83 -8.69 -3.75
CA LYS A 92 18.24 -9.27 -5.04
C LYS A 92 17.25 -10.33 -5.52
N THR A 93 16.81 -11.21 -4.63
CA THR A 93 15.78 -12.22 -4.95
C THR A 93 14.45 -11.55 -5.29
N PHE A 94 14.03 -10.52 -4.54
CA PHE A 94 12.83 -9.74 -4.83
C PHE A 94 12.87 -9.17 -6.25
N LYS A 95 13.97 -8.48 -6.63
CA LYS A 95 14.16 -7.98 -8.00
C LYS A 95 14.06 -9.09 -9.04
N GLN A 96 14.70 -10.24 -8.83
CA GLN A 96 14.67 -11.35 -9.78
C GLN A 96 13.26 -11.94 -9.96
N LYS A 97 12.50 -12.02 -8.88
CA LYS A 97 11.11 -12.46 -8.89
C LYS A 97 10.24 -11.45 -9.63
N LEU A 98 10.34 -10.17 -9.27
CA LEU A 98 9.64 -9.08 -9.96
C LEU A 98 9.94 -9.07 -11.46
N LYS A 99 11.22 -9.20 -11.87
CA LYS A 99 11.63 -9.29 -13.28
C LYS A 99 10.86 -10.35 -14.06
N SER A 100 10.63 -11.50 -13.42
CA SER A 100 10.02 -12.68 -14.02
C SER A 100 8.50 -12.57 -14.08
N ASP A 101 7.92 -11.68 -13.28
CA ASP A 101 6.49 -11.48 -13.10
C ASP A 101 5.92 -10.37 -14.00
N ARG A 102 6.78 -9.59 -14.67
CA ARG A 102 6.36 -8.45 -15.48
C ARG A 102 5.52 -8.86 -16.68
N THR A 103 4.37 -8.23 -16.84
CA THR A 103 3.42 -8.46 -17.92
C THR A 103 3.00 -7.17 -18.64
N SER A 104 3.07 -6.02 -17.98
CA SER A 104 2.63 -4.73 -18.49
C SER A 104 3.77 -3.72 -18.68
N ALA A 105 3.50 -2.63 -19.41
CA ALA A 105 4.47 -1.55 -19.60
C ALA A 105 4.92 -0.94 -18.26
N ASP A 106 4.01 -0.78 -17.31
CA ASP A 106 4.32 -0.24 -15.98
C ASP A 106 5.15 -1.22 -15.17
N ASP A 107 4.91 -2.54 -15.31
CA ASP A 107 5.79 -3.55 -14.71
C ASP A 107 7.24 -3.43 -15.21
N TYR A 108 7.43 -3.12 -16.50
CA TYR A 108 8.75 -2.85 -17.05
C TYR A 108 9.36 -1.58 -16.48
N ILE A 109 8.62 -0.46 -16.46
CA ILE A 109 9.08 0.83 -15.94
C ILE A 109 9.46 0.71 -14.46
N ALA A 110 8.56 0.18 -13.64
CA ALA A 110 8.75 -0.02 -12.22
C ALA A 110 9.98 -0.87 -11.92
N TYR A 111 10.14 -2.02 -12.57
CA TYR A 111 11.32 -2.86 -12.34
C TYR A 111 12.61 -2.18 -12.79
N ASP A 112 12.60 -1.49 -13.93
CA ASP A 112 13.80 -0.84 -14.48
C ASP A 112 14.24 0.33 -13.58
N SER A 113 13.32 0.96 -12.84
CA SER A 113 13.62 2.01 -11.84
C SER A 113 14.27 1.48 -10.55
N LEU A 114 14.16 0.19 -10.26
CA LEU A 114 14.68 -0.35 -9.00
C LEU A 114 16.21 -0.25 -8.93
N GLN A 115 16.71 0.35 -7.84
CA GLN A 115 18.14 0.50 -7.53
C GLN A 115 18.93 -0.81 -7.63
N GLN A 116 20.18 -0.75 -8.09
CA GLN A 116 21.01 -1.93 -8.32
C GLN A 116 22.48 -1.76 -7.92
N HIS A 117 22.74 -1.67 -6.61
CA HIS A 117 24.11 -1.64 -6.10
C HIS A 117 24.62 -3.05 -5.81
N ASN A 118 25.47 -3.59 -6.67
CA ASN A 118 26.05 -4.93 -6.53
C ASN A 118 27.31 -4.91 -5.67
N TYR A 119 27.42 -5.85 -4.73
CA TYR A 119 28.56 -5.96 -3.81
C TYR A 119 29.28 -7.31 -3.98
N SER A 120 30.52 -7.37 -3.49
CA SER A 120 31.38 -8.56 -3.54
C SER A 120 30.83 -9.76 -2.76
N ASP A 121 29.90 -9.53 -1.83
CA ASP A 121 29.18 -10.59 -1.10
C ASP A 121 28.07 -11.26 -1.93
N GLY A 122 27.96 -10.90 -3.20
CA GLY A 122 26.98 -11.45 -4.14
C GLY A 122 25.57 -10.89 -3.99
N ASN A 123 25.34 -9.97 -3.05
CA ASN A 123 24.04 -9.32 -2.86
C ASN A 123 23.92 -8.03 -3.69
N THR A 124 22.69 -7.71 -4.02
CA THR A 124 22.28 -6.40 -4.54
C THR A 124 21.62 -5.64 -3.40
N ARG A 125 21.90 -4.34 -3.32
CA ARG A 125 21.34 -3.44 -2.31
C ARG A 125 20.57 -2.29 -2.97
N TYR A 126 19.51 -1.85 -2.30
CA TYR A 126 18.88 -0.55 -2.53
C TYR A 126 19.54 0.49 -1.61
N HIS A 127 19.30 1.77 -1.90
CA HIS A 127 19.88 2.91 -1.21
C HIS A 127 18.75 3.79 -0.69
N ALA A 128 18.68 3.97 0.63
CA ALA A 128 17.64 4.75 1.27
C ALA A 128 18.23 5.92 2.06
N VAL A 129 17.48 6.99 2.21
CA VAL A 129 17.83 8.13 3.07
C VAL A 129 16.79 8.32 4.18
N PHE A 130 17.22 8.91 5.29
CA PHE A 130 16.39 9.31 6.43
C PHE A 130 16.52 10.83 6.67
N GLU A 131 15.94 11.34 7.77
CA GLU A 131 15.82 12.78 8.04
C GLU A 131 17.17 13.51 8.10
N SER A 132 18.22 12.86 8.60
CA SER A 132 19.56 13.44 8.68
C SER A 132 20.25 13.65 7.33
N GLY A 133 19.70 13.09 6.25
CA GLY A 133 20.38 12.99 4.95
C GLY A 133 21.45 11.89 4.89
N ASN A 134 21.63 11.10 5.97
CA ASN A 134 22.50 9.94 5.94
C ASN A 134 21.87 8.82 5.12
N SER A 135 22.60 8.35 4.11
CA SER A 135 22.13 7.29 3.24
C SER A 135 22.61 5.90 3.69
N TRP A 136 21.78 4.89 3.45
CA TRP A 136 21.94 3.52 3.91
C TRP A 136 21.76 2.53 2.78
N TYR A 137 22.73 1.63 2.61
CA TYR A 137 22.60 0.51 1.67
C TYR A 137 22.05 -0.73 2.37
N ASN A 138 20.93 -1.26 1.89
CA ASN A 138 20.31 -2.45 2.47
C ASN A 138 20.03 -3.54 1.43
N LYS A 139 20.17 -4.79 1.88
CA LYS A 139 19.86 -5.99 1.08
C LYS A 139 18.56 -6.66 1.51
N ASN A 140 17.87 -6.12 2.52
CA ASN A 140 16.68 -6.72 3.11
C ASN A 140 15.44 -5.86 2.85
N ILE A 141 14.34 -6.49 2.46
CA ILE A 141 13.03 -5.86 2.27
C ILE A 141 11.98 -6.66 3.04
N SER A 142 10.89 -6.02 3.43
CA SER A 142 9.69 -6.66 3.96
C SER A 142 8.63 -6.75 2.86
N LEU A 143 7.94 -7.88 2.78
CA LEU A 143 6.83 -8.09 1.84
C LEU A 143 5.58 -8.49 2.61
N THR A 144 4.41 -8.01 2.23
CA THR A 144 3.18 -8.67 2.68
C THR A 144 3.14 -10.09 2.12
N ASN A 145 2.41 -10.98 2.79
CA ASN A 145 2.21 -12.33 2.28
C ASN A 145 1.56 -12.30 0.88
N ALA A 146 0.65 -11.35 0.63
CA ALA A 146 0.06 -11.11 -0.69
C ALA A 146 1.12 -10.75 -1.76
N ASN A 147 1.99 -9.76 -1.51
CA ASN A 147 3.07 -9.43 -2.46
C ASN A 147 4.03 -10.60 -2.69
N ALA A 148 4.38 -11.31 -1.61
CA ALA A 148 5.29 -12.46 -1.71
C ALA A 148 4.67 -13.61 -2.51
N LYS A 149 3.35 -13.80 -2.46
CA LYS A 149 2.63 -14.78 -3.28
C LYS A 149 2.58 -14.36 -4.74
N ALA A 150 2.22 -13.09 -5.01
CA ALA A 150 2.13 -12.52 -6.36
C ALA A 150 3.37 -12.82 -7.20
N ILE A 151 4.53 -12.35 -6.73
CA ILE A 151 5.81 -12.53 -7.43
C ILE A 151 6.40 -13.93 -7.26
N ASN A 152 5.67 -14.87 -6.62
CA ASN A 152 6.13 -16.21 -6.30
C ASN A 152 7.48 -16.21 -5.53
N TYR A 153 7.62 -15.30 -4.56
CA TYR A 153 8.80 -15.20 -3.68
C TYR A 153 8.90 -16.44 -2.78
N HIS A 154 7.78 -16.87 -2.18
CA HIS A 154 7.65 -18.13 -1.45
C HIS A 154 6.26 -18.73 -1.67
N SER A 155 6.20 -19.95 -2.23
CA SER A 155 4.98 -20.61 -2.67
C SER A 155 4.13 -21.25 -1.55
N ASN A 156 4.20 -20.75 -0.31
CA ASN A 156 3.44 -21.35 0.79
C ASN A 156 2.05 -20.71 0.95
N ASN A 157 1.06 -21.33 0.32
CA ASN A 157 -0.34 -20.88 0.30
C ASN A 157 -1.17 -21.27 1.53
N SER A 158 -0.58 -21.86 2.58
CA SER A 158 -1.34 -22.28 3.78
C SER A 158 -1.54 -21.19 4.82
N LEU A 159 -0.77 -20.10 4.73
CA LEU A 159 -0.84 -18.99 5.68
C LEU A 159 -1.97 -18.02 5.32
N ILE A 160 -2.59 -17.46 6.37
CA ILE A 160 -3.43 -16.27 6.26
C ILE A 160 -2.57 -15.07 5.81
N ASP A 161 -3.09 -14.25 4.90
CA ASP A 161 -2.37 -13.10 4.36
C ASP A 161 -2.56 -11.85 5.20
N GLY A 162 -3.63 -11.77 5.99
CA GLY A 162 -3.76 -10.82 7.08
C GLY A 162 -5.13 -10.82 7.73
N TYR A 163 -5.29 -9.91 8.68
CA TYR A 163 -6.52 -9.68 9.42
C TYR A 163 -7.03 -8.29 9.13
N ILE A 164 -8.34 -8.12 9.07
CA ILE A 164 -9.01 -6.82 9.04
C ILE A 164 -9.91 -6.74 10.26
N VAL A 165 -9.82 -5.65 11.01
CA VAL A 165 -10.66 -5.39 12.17
C VAL A 165 -11.49 -4.16 11.87
N MET A 166 -12.82 -4.28 11.92
CA MET A 166 -13.75 -3.19 11.66
C MET A 166 -14.44 -2.75 12.94
N ASN A 167 -14.68 -1.44 13.07
CA ASN A 167 -15.34 -0.89 14.23
C ASN A 167 -16.86 -1.08 14.12
N ASP A 168 -17.49 -1.73 15.10
CA ASP A 168 -18.93 -2.01 15.09
C ASP A 168 -19.79 -0.89 15.70
N THR A 169 -19.17 0.18 16.23
CA THR A 169 -19.86 1.30 16.88
C THR A 169 -20.34 2.38 15.90
N PHE A 170 -19.87 2.36 14.65
CA PHE A 170 -20.26 3.31 13.63
C PHE A 170 -21.62 2.96 13.01
N ASN A 171 -22.34 3.99 12.57
CA ASN A 171 -23.51 3.80 11.74
C ASN A 171 -23.08 3.48 10.30
N TRP A 172 -23.13 2.21 9.92
CA TRP A 172 -22.69 1.74 8.61
C TRP A 172 -23.81 1.80 7.56
N SER A 173 -23.44 2.28 6.37
CA SER A 173 -24.21 2.13 5.14
C SER A 173 -23.79 0.86 4.41
N TYR A 174 -24.76 0.01 4.10
CA TYR A 174 -24.59 -1.26 3.38
C TYR A 174 -25.17 -1.20 1.94
N ASP A 175 -25.31 -0.01 1.35
CA ASP A 175 -25.74 0.16 -0.05
C ASP A 175 -24.60 -0.17 -1.03
N TYR A 176 -24.31 -1.47 -1.18
CA TYR A 176 -23.19 -1.93 -1.98
C TYR A 176 -23.41 -1.81 -3.50
N LEU A 177 -24.66 -1.72 -3.93
CA LEU A 177 -24.98 -1.41 -5.32
C LEU A 177 -24.75 0.07 -5.64
N ARG A 178 -24.48 0.89 -4.62
CA ARG A 178 -24.22 2.33 -4.73
C ARG A 178 -25.34 3.09 -5.46
N ASN A 179 -26.58 2.61 -5.36
CA ASN A 179 -27.73 3.12 -6.13
C ASN A 179 -28.29 4.43 -5.56
N ALA A 180 -28.04 4.72 -4.29
CA ALA A 180 -28.37 6.01 -3.65
C ALA A 180 -27.08 6.64 -3.10
N SER A 181 -27.13 7.89 -2.65
CA SER A 181 -26.02 8.47 -1.89
C SER A 181 -25.94 7.85 -0.49
N THR A 182 -24.74 7.72 0.06
CA THR A 182 -24.55 7.32 1.47
C THR A 182 -25.27 8.32 2.38
N PRO A 183 -26.08 7.87 3.36
CA PRO A 183 -26.73 8.77 4.31
C PRO A 183 -25.72 9.69 5.01
N SER A 184 -26.08 10.95 5.21
CA SER A 184 -25.17 11.97 5.78
C SER A 184 -24.71 11.71 7.22
N ASN A 185 -25.29 10.72 7.90
CA ASN A 185 -24.93 10.27 9.23
C ASN A 185 -24.41 8.83 9.25
N ALA A 186 -24.04 8.28 8.09
CA ALA A 186 -23.49 6.94 7.95
C ALA A 186 -22.14 6.97 7.24
N ILE A 187 -21.32 5.94 7.48
CA ILE A 187 -20.08 5.69 6.76
C ILE A 187 -20.31 4.57 5.75
N ASP A 188 -19.77 4.69 4.54
CA ASP A 188 -19.87 3.64 3.53
C ASP A 188 -18.98 2.44 3.88
N PHE A 189 -19.59 1.31 4.26
CA PHE A 189 -18.86 0.12 4.71
C PHE A 189 -17.99 -0.47 3.60
N LEU A 190 -18.50 -0.47 2.36
CA LEU A 190 -17.77 -1.00 1.21
C LEU A 190 -16.49 -0.20 0.93
N SER A 191 -16.54 1.13 1.00
CA SER A 191 -15.35 1.98 0.84
C SER A 191 -14.26 1.62 1.85
N VAL A 192 -14.62 1.43 3.13
CA VAL A 192 -13.64 1.02 4.15
C VAL A 192 -13.15 -0.41 3.90
N GLY A 193 -14.03 -1.35 3.54
CA GLY A 193 -13.62 -2.72 3.21
C GLY A 193 -12.61 -2.80 2.06
N ILE A 194 -12.82 -2.03 0.98
CA ILE A 194 -11.88 -1.96 -0.15
C ILE A 194 -10.54 -1.37 0.31
N HIS A 195 -10.58 -0.30 1.11
CA HIS A 195 -9.41 0.36 1.68
C HIS A 195 -8.55 -0.61 2.52
N GLU A 196 -9.16 -1.30 3.48
CA GLU A 196 -8.43 -2.22 4.36
C GLU A 196 -7.83 -3.41 3.59
N ILE A 197 -8.50 -3.90 2.54
CA ILE A 197 -7.90 -4.90 1.64
C ILE A 197 -6.66 -4.34 0.93
N GLY A 198 -6.66 -3.07 0.54
CA GLY A 198 -5.49 -2.41 -0.07
C GLY A 198 -4.22 -2.51 0.78
N HIS A 199 -4.34 -2.35 2.10
CA HIS A 199 -3.23 -2.58 3.03
C HIS A 199 -2.78 -4.04 3.05
N ILE A 200 -3.71 -5.01 3.03
CA ILE A 200 -3.37 -6.44 2.94
C ILE A 200 -2.57 -6.74 1.67
N LEU A 201 -2.95 -6.10 0.55
CA LEU A 201 -2.34 -6.28 -0.75
C LEU A 201 -0.95 -5.65 -0.87
N GLY A 202 -0.51 -4.83 0.09
CA GLY A 202 0.86 -4.28 0.09
C GLY A 202 0.95 -2.77 0.14
N TYR A 203 -0.18 -2.06 0.30
CA TYR A 203 -0.16 -0.63 0.54
C TYR A 203 0.21 -0.33 2.00
N VAL A 204 1.46 -0.63 2.35
CA VAL A 204 2.03 -0.44 3.69
C VAL A 204 3.45 0.09 3.56
N SER A 205 3.83 1.06 4.38
CA SER A 205 5.15 1.69 4.39
C SER A 205 5.91 1.38 5.68
N GLY A 206 7.23 1.21 5.57
CA GLY A 206 8.14 1.11 6.71
C GLY A 206 8.20 2.41 7.53
N VAL A 207 7.87 3.56 6.93
CA VAL A 207 7.87 4.88 7.60
C VAL A 207 6.93 4.90 8.81
N ASP A 208 5.80 4.20 8.74
CA ASP A 208 4.83 4.08 9.84
C ASP A 208 5.38 3.45 11.12
N SER A 209 6.48 2.71 11.01
CA SER A 209 7.11 2.05 12.14
C SER A 209 8.17 2.89 12.84
N THR A 210 8.42 4.10 12.35
CA THR A 210 9.40 5.02 12.91
C THR A 210 8.92 5.50 14.27
N ILE A 211 9.76 5.33 15.29
CA ILE A 211 9.48 5.76 16.67
C ILE A 211 10.42 6.86 17.16
N LEU A 212 11.55 7.06 16.48
CA LEU A 212 12.52 8.14 16.72
C LEU A 212 13.07 8.59 15.37
N ALA A 213 13.31 9.90 15.24
CA ALA A 213 14.06 10.45 14.11
C ALA A 213 15.46 9.85 14.08
N ASP A 214 16.04 9.69 12.90
CA ASP A 214 17.30 8.98 12.76
C ASP A 214 18.48 9.60 13.53
N ASN A 215 18.51 10.92 13.69
CA ASN A 215 19.47 11.67 14.49
C ASN A 215 19.39 11.38 15.99
N ASP A 216 18.22 11.00 16.48
CA ASP A 216 17.96 10.69 17.89
C ASP A 216 17.95 9.17 18.16
N ALA A 217 17.90 8.37 17.09
CA ALA A 217 17.87 6.92 17.14
C ALA A 217 19.29 6.32 17.25
N SER A 218 19.37 5.15 17.89
CA SER A 218 20.60 4.35 17.85
C SER A 218 20.82 3.74 16.46
N TYR A 219 22.05 3.31 16.18
CA TYR A 219 22.37 2.57 14.95
C TYR A 219 21.46 1.33 14.76
N ASP A 220 21.23 0.56 15.83
CA ASP A 220 20.38 -0.64 15.77
C ASP A 220 18.91 -0.28 15.49
N MET A 221 18.41 0.84 16.05
CA MET A 221 17.06 1.31 15.76
C MET A 221 16.90 1.74 14.29
N ASN A 222 17.90 2.44 13.75
CA ASN A 222 17.92 2.82 12.33
C ASN A 222 18.02 1.59 11.41
N LEU A 223 18.78 0.56 11.80
CA LEU A 223 18.77 -0.73 11.09
C LEU A 223 17.40 -1.43 11.15
N GLU A 224 16.73 -1.42 12.30
CA GLU A 224 15.39 -1.99 12.44
C GLU A 224 14.36 -1.27 11.57
N ARG A 225 14.42 0.07 11.49
CA ARG A 225 13.61 0.88 10.58
C ARG A 225 13.84 0.45 9.13
N LEU A 226 15.10 0.30 8.73
CA LEU A 226 15.49 -0.13 7.39
C LEU A 226 15.08 -1.58 7.05
N PHE A 227 14.93 -2.46 8.05
CA PHE A 227 14.39 -3.81 7.83
C PHE A 227 12.87 -3.84 7.61
N ARG A 228 12.17 -2.75 7.95
CA ARG A 228 10.73 -2.63 7.79
C ARG A 228 10.33 -1.98 6.46
N THR A 229 11.30 -1.47 5.70
CA THR A 229 11.09 -1.00 4.33
C THR A 229 10.36 -2.05 3.49
N THR A 230 9.26 -1.65 2.88
CA THR A 230 8.34 -2.53 2.16
C THR A 230 8.52 -2.45 0.64
N ALA A 231 7.73 -3.21 -0.11
CA ALA A 231 7.66 -3.08 -1.56
C ALA A 231 7.15 -1.70 -2.01
N LEU A 232 6.19 -1.10 -1.29
CA LEU A 232 5.67 0.24 -1.59
C LEU A 232 6.79 1.29 -1.50
N ASP A 233 7.63 1.19 -0.48
CA ASP A 233 8.72 2.14 -0.23
C ASP A 233 9.80 2.16 -1.33
N MET A 234 9.89 1.11 -2.16
CA MET A 234 10.83 1.07 -3.30
C MET A 234 10.52 2.12 -4.36
N TYR A 235 9.35 2.74 -4.26
CA TYR A 235 8.83 3.73 -5.19
C TYR A 235 8.55 5.07 -4.48
N ARG A 236 9.11 5.28 -3.28
CA ARG A 236 8.94 6.49 -2.49
C ARG A 236 10.14 7.41 -2.72
N TYR A 237 9.88 8.57 -3.33
CA TYR A 237 10.90 9.54 -3.71
C TYR A 237 10.55 10.94 -3.22
N THR A 238 11.58 11.77 -3.11
CA THR A 238 11.49 13.22 -3.15
C THR A 238 12.23 13.71 -4.39
N ASP A 239 12.04 14.96 -4.80
CA ASP A 239 12.85 15.57 -5.87
C ASP A 239 14.35 15.41 -5.58
N TRP A 240 14.72 15.52 -4.30
CA TRP A 240 16.10 15.38 -3.85
C TRP A 240 16.62 13.94 -3.97
N SER A 241 15.81 12.94 -3.61
CA SER A 241 16.24 11.54 -3.59
C SER A 241 16.22 10.91 -4.99
N ALA A 242 15.30 11.34 -5.85
CA ALA A 242 15.18 10.94 -7.26
C ALA A 242 16.49 11.20 -8.02
N ASP A 243 17.04 12.41 -7.91
CA ASP A 243 18.32 12.82 -8.50
C ASP A 243 19.55 12.02 -8.03
N ARG A 244 19.38 11.18 -7.00
CA ARG A 244 20.47 10.48 -6.30
C ARG A 244 20.36 8.96 -6.33
N ASP A 245 19.42 8.40 -7.09
CA ASP A 245 19.13 6.96 -7.11
C ASP A 245 18.88 6.45 -5.67
N GLN A 246 18.04 7.19 -4.92
CA GLN A 246 17.72 6.94 -3.51
C GLN A 246 16.21 6.95 -3.28
N ILE A 247 15.73 6.00 -2.48
CA ILE A 247 14.38 6.09 -1.91
C ILE A 247 14.43 6.95 -0.66
N ASP A 248 13.36 7.69 -0.40
CA ASP A 248 13.28 8.57 0.76
C ASP A 248 12.36 8.00 1.83
N LEU A 249 12.98 7.55 2.93
CA LEU A 249 12.26 6.97 4.06
C LEU A 249 12.14 7.96 5.22
N ALA A 250 12.55 9.22 5.05
CA ALA A 250 12.42 10.24 6.08
C ALA A 250 10.96 10.43 6.53
N TYR A 251 10.78 10.82 7.78
CA TYR A 251 9.51 11.07 8.44
C TYR A 251 9.22 12.56 8.47
N GLY A 252 7.97 12.95 8.17
CA GLY A 252 7.59 14.36 8.09
C GLY A 252 8.04 15.05 6.80
N ILE A 253 8.16 14.30 5.69
CA ILE A 253 8.56 14.85 4.40
C ILE A 253 7.51 14.63 3.33
N ASP A 254 7.45 15.57 2.40
CA ASP A 254 6.61 15.55 1.21
C ASP A 254 7.19 14.59 0.16
N ALA A 255 6.99 13.29 0.40
CA ALA A 255 7.43 12.22 -0.49
C ALA A 255 6.30 11.80 -1.42
N PHE A 256 6.65 11.48 -2.66
CA PHE A 256 5.71 11.00 -3.67
C PHE A 256 6.00 9.58 -4.13
N PHE A 257 4.96 8.97 -4.68
CA PHE A 257 5.02 7.68 -5.35
C PHE A 257 5.40 7.87 -6.82
N SER A 258 6.43 7.15 -7.26
CA SER A 258 6.90 7.14 -8.65
C SER A 258 7.40 5.75 -9.03
N ILE A 259 6.94 5.25 -10.18
CA ILE A 259 7.41 3.98 -10.75
C ILE A 259 8.57 4.16 -11.73
N ASP A 260 8.87 5.39 -12.14
CA ASP A 260 9.90 5.72 -13.13
C ASP A 260 11.17 6.30 -12.49
N GLY A 261 11.41 5.99 -11.21
CA GLY A 261 12.65 6.35 -10.51
C GLY A 261 12.68 7.78 -10.00
N GLY A 262 11.52 8.41 -9.87
CA GLY A 262 11.34 9.79 -9.43
C GLY A 262 11.10 10.80 -10.55
N ASP A 263 11.05 10.36 -11.82
CA ASP A 263 10.82 11.26 -12.97
C ASP A 263 9.40 11.86 -12.96
N THR A 264 8.39 11.07 -12.56
CA THR A 264 6.99 11.50 -12.47
C THR A 264 6.41 11.26 -11.07
N ALA A 265 5.94 12.32 -10.41
CA ALA A 265 5.16 12.22 -9.18
C ALA A 265 3.70 11.84 -9.49
N LEU A 266 3.31 10.60 -9.16
CA LEU A 266 1.96 10.09 -9.42
C LEU A 266 0.97 10.44 -8.32
N ALA A 267 1.42 10.43 -7.06
CA ALA A 267 0.66 10.89 -5.90
C ALA A 267 1.61 11.12 -4.72
N TYR A 268 1.23 12.00 -3.81
CA TYR A 268 1.99 12.27 -2.59
C TYR A 268 1.52 11.36 -1.45
N PHE A 269 2.45 10.93 -0.63
CA PHE A 269 2.17 10.14 0.57
C PHE A 269 1.95 11.05 1.76
N SER A 270 1.09 10.62 2.68
CA SER A 270 1.05 11.19 4.01
C SER A 270 2.45 11.15 4.67
N GLU A 271 2.73 12.17 5.46
CA GLU A 271 4.06 12.44 5.99
C GLU A 271 4.36 11.68 7.29
N GLY A 272 3.32 11.30 8.04
CA GLY A 272 3.44 10.51 9.25
C GLY A 272 2.47 10.93 10.37
N LYS A 273 2.04 9.97 11.18
CA LYS A 273 1.04 10.19 12.24
C LYS A 273 1.51 11.11 13.37
N ASP A 274 2.79 11.10 13.73
CA ASP A 274 3.33 11.86 14.85
C ASP A 274 3.85 13.23 14.39
N THR A 275 3.07 14.25 14.70
CA THR A 275 3.38 15.66 14.42
C THR A 275 4.66 16.18 15.10
N ASN A 276 5.27 15.44 16.04
CA ASN A 276 6.49 15.83 16.75
C ASN A 276 7.71 14.97 16.40
N LEU A 277 7.57 14.02 15.47
CA LEU A 277 8.63 13.10 15.07
C LEU A 277 9.30 13.55 13.77
N GLY A 278 10.63 13.44 13.69
CA GLY A 278 11.37 13.81 12.48
C GLY A 278 11.20 15.29 12.14
N PHE A 279 10.77 15.58 10.91
CA PHE A 279 10.40 16.93 10.49
C PHE A 279 8.98 17.35 10.89
N GLY A 280 8.23 16.46 11.54
CA GLY A 280 6.84 16.63 11.95
C GLY A 280 5.89 16.06 10.90
N GLY A 281 5.16 15.01 11.24
CA GLY A 281 4.19 14.42 10.31
C GLY A 281 2.87 15.20 10.20
N ASP A 282 2.04 14.81 9.24
CA ASP A 282 0.74 15.39 8.89
C ASP A 282 -0.42 14.88 9.75
N GLY A 283 -0.18 13.90 10.63
CA GLY A 283 -1.19 13.27 11.46
C GLY A 283 -1.75 11.97 10.89
N TYR A 284 -1.30 11.56 9.69
CA TYR A 284 -1.73 10.34 9.01
C TYR A 284 -0.57 9.40 8.68
N GLN A 285 -0.86 8.11 8.57
CA GLN A 285 0.18 7.12 8.30
C GLN A 285 0.69 7.24 6.85
N ALA A 286 2.00 7.10 6.64
CA ALA A 286 2.65 7.11 5.34
C ALA A 286 2.22 5.95 4.42
N SER A 287 1.51 4.96 4.98
CA SER A 287 0.70 4.00 4.22
C SER A 287 -0.60 4.62 3.67
N HIS A 288 -0.65 5.92 3.40
CA HIS A 288 -1.79 6.62 2.79
C HIS A 288 -1.32 7.69 1.80
N TRP A 289 -2.21 8.11 0.92
CA TRP A 289 -2.02 9.33 0.14
C TRP A 289 -2.21 10.57 1.00
N ASP A 290 -1.44 11.63 0.72
CA ASP A 290 -1.60 12.92 1.38
C ASP A 290 -2.92 13.60 0.96
N GLY A 291 -3.54 14.27 1.91
CA GLY A 291 -4.73 15.11 1.71
C GLY A 291 -6.06 14.51 2.16
N LEU A 292 -7.12 15.30 1.98
CA LEU A 292 -8.50 14.95 2.25
C LEU A 292 -9.40 15.29 1.05
N GLY A 293 -10.37 14.43 0.74
CA GLY A 293 -11.38 14.67 -0.32
C GLY A 293 -11.57 13.50 -1.28
N ASN A 294 -12.34 13.73 -2.35
CA ASN A 294 -12.80 12.67 -3.28
C ASN A 294 -11.79 12.31 -4.38
N ASP A 295 -10.74 13.13 -4.58
CA ASP A 295 -9.85 13.03 -5.74
C ASP A 295 -8.53 12.29 -5.43
N LEU A 296 -8.42 11.68 -4.23
CA LEU A 296 -7.18 11.06 -3.74
C LEU A 296 -7.12 9.54 -3.95
N GLY A 297 -8.14 8.95 -4.56
CA GLY A 297 -8.23 7.49 -4.72
C GLY A 297 -8.59 6.76 -3.43
N MET A 298 -8.47 5.43 -3.46
CA MET A 298 -8.96 4.54 -2.41
C MET A 298 -8.10 4.56 -1.13
N MET A 299 -6.79 4.83 -1.22
CA MET A 299 -5.87 4.81 -0.07
C MET A 299 -5.73 6.16 0.65
N LYS A 300 -6.78 6.97 0.61
CA LYS A 300 -6.88 8.21 1.39
C LYS A 300 -7.03 7.90 2.90
N PRO A 301 -6.55 8.76 3.81
CA PRO A 301 -6.38 8.39 5.22
C PRO A 301 -7.63 8.52 6.09
N ALA A 302 -8.69 9.17 5.59
CA ALA A 302 -9.91 9.36 6.36
C ALA A 302 -11.15 9.46 5.46
N LEU A 303 -12.20 8.70 5.80
CA LEU A 303 -13.50 8.77 5.12
C LEU A 303 -14.52 9.52 5.99
N GLY A 304 -15.16 10.54 5.41
CA GLY A 304 -16.18 11.34 6.09
C GLY A 304 -17.58 10.71 6.09
N TRP A 305 -18.47 11.27 6.91
CA TRP A 305 -19.89 10.92 6.91
C TRP A 305 -20.56 11.25 5.58
N GLY A 306 -21.36 10.32 5.06
CA GLY A 306 -22.01 10.46 3.75
C GLY A 306 -21.04 10.37 2.55
N GLU A 307 -19.75 10.16 2.81
CA GLU A 307 -18.73 10.06 1.77
C GLU A 307 -18.63 8.63 1.22
N ARG A 308 -18.07 8.52 0.00
CA ARG A 308 -17.66 7.27 -0.64
C ARG A 308 -16.28 7.46 -1.22
N ALA A 309 -15.49 6.40 -1.21
CA ALA A 309 -14.26 6.30 -1.97
C ALA A 309 -14.43 5.31 -3.12
N ASP A 310 -13.68 5.53 -4.19
CA ASP A 310 -13.60 4.65 -5.36
C ASP A 310 -12.12 4.43 -5.71
N ILE A 311 -11.82 3.23 -6.24
CA ILE A 311 -10.55 3.01 -6.95
C ILE A 311 -10.62 3.88 -8.21
N SER A 312 -9.80 4.92 -8.25
CA SER A 312 -9.87 5.97 -9.27
C SER A 312 -8.47 6.44 -9.62
N ALA A 313 -8.30 6.91 -10.86
CA ALA A 313 -6.98 7.23 -11.33
C ALA A 313 -6.30 8.32 -10.48
N LEU A 314 -5.03 8.12 -10.13
CA LEU A 314 -4.23 9.18 -9.50
C LEU A 314 -4.05 10.31 -10.54
N ARG A 315 -4.36 11.56 -10.17
CA ARG A 315 -4.14 12.70 -11.07
C ARG A 315 -2.68 13.14 -10.96
N GLU A 316 -2.00 13.24 -12.11
CA GLU A 316 -0.83 14.12 -12.23
C GLU A 316 -1.29 15.54 -11.87
N GLU A 317 -0.65 16.17 -10.88
CA GLU A 317 -0.81 17.62 -10.67
C GLU A 317 -0.38 18.34 -11.95
N PRO A 318 -1.14 19.33 -12.45
CA PRO A 318 -0.71 20.10 -13.59
C PRO A 318 0.61 20.80 -13.25
N THR A 319 1.66 20.46 -14.00
CA THR A 319 2.92 21.18 -13.95
C THR A 319 2.65 22.67 -14.15
N SER A 320 2.99 23.48 -13.13
CA SER A 320 2.83 24.94 -13.13
C SER A 320 3.77 25.61 -14.11
#